data_AF-K7R100-F1
#
_entry.id   AF-K7R100-F1
#
_cell.length_a   1.000
_cell.length_b   1.000
_cell.length_c   1.000
_cell.angle_alpha   90.00
_cell.angle_beta   90.00
_cell.angle_gamma   90.00
#
_symmetry.space_group_name_H-M   'P 1'
#
loop_
_entity.id
_entity.type
_entity.pdbx_description
1 polymer ?
#
loop_
_entity_poly.entity_id
_entity_poly.type
_entity_poly.pdbx_seq_one_letter_code
_entity_poly.pdbx_strand_id
1 'polypeptide(L)'
;MTQAEAFGRRVRRLALNRQGTEAQVFLEEGFLYLRADGFARFAQGEGEEALAGFALLKGGVELRFRDGSTLQLRYRLGRLQAHFS
;
A
#
# COMPACT_ATOMS: atom_id res chain seq x y z
N MET A 1 4.44 6.19 -17.50
CA MET A 1 4.61 5.86 -16.08
C MET A 1 3.22 5.83 -15.46
N THR A 2 2.85 4.72 -14.82
CA THR A 2 1.54 4.57 -14.16
C THR A 2 1.55 5.18 -12.76
N GLN A 3 0.36 5.38 -12.15
CA GLN A 3 0.24 5.83 -10.76
C GLN A 3 0.90 4.83 -9.80
N ALA A 4 0.74 3.53 -10.04
CA ALA A 4 1.42 2.48 -9.26
C ALA A 4 2.95 2.60 -9.31
N GLU A 5 3.53 2.81 -10.50
CA GLU A 5 4.98 2.98 -10.66
C GLU A 5 5.50 4.25 -9.97
N ALA A 6 4.81 5.37 -10.16
CA ALA A 6 5.17 6.65 -9.55
C ALA A 6 5.11 6.57 -8.02
N PHE A 7 4.05 5.96 -7.48
CA PHE A 7 3.87 5.76 -6.04
C PHE A 7 4.93 4.79 -5.48
N GLY A 8 5.10 3.62 -6.10
CA GLY A 8 6.00 2.59 -5.60
C GLY A 8 7.47 3.00 -5.53
N ARG A 9 7.92 3.91 -6.42
CA ARG A 9 9.29 4.47 -6.38
C ARG A 9 9.56 5.34 -5.15
N ARG A 10 8.52 5.91 -4.54
CA ARG A 10 8.61 6.75 -3.34
C ARG A 10 8.53 5.94 -2.05
N VAL A 11 8.10 4.67 -2.12
CA VAL A 11 7.92 3.82 -0.94
C VAL A 11 9.28 3.48 -0.32
N ARG A 12 9.42 3.76 0.97
CA ARG A 12 10.63 3.49 1.76
C ARG A 12 10.48 2.30 2.69
N ARG A 13 9.30 2.09 3.26
CA ARG A 13 9.04 1.03 4.24
C ARG A 13 7.56 0.66 4.26
N LEU A 14 7.28 -0.57 4.67
CA LEU A 14 5.94 -1.04 4.99
C LEU A 14 5.90 -1.46 6.47
N ALA A 15 4.90 -1.04 7.22
CA ALA A 15 4.60 -1.62 8.53
C ALA A 15 3.22 -2.25 8.50
N LEU A 16 3.08 -3.41 9.11
CA LEU A 16 1.83 -4.15 9.24
C LEU A 16 1.56 -4.34 10.72
N ASN A 17 0.31 -4.19 11.15
CA ASN A 17 -0.04 -4.56 12.51
C ASN A 17 -0.08 -6.09 12.65
N ARG A 18 -0.01 -6.58 13.91
CA ARG A 18 -0.01 -8.02 14.21
C ARG A 18 -1.29 -8.72 13.76
N GLN A 19 -2.40 -7.99 13.70
CA GLN A 19 -3.73 -8.51 13.36
C GLN A 19 -3.98 -8.59 11.85
N GLY A 20 -3.14 -7.99 11.02
CA GLY A 20 -3.33 -7.91 9.57
C GLY A 20 -4.51 -7.03 9.14
N THR A 21 -4.95 -6.13 10.01
CA THR A 21 -6.09 -5.20 9.78
C THR A 21 -5.62 -3.78 9.49
N GLU A 22 -4.33 -3.49 9.67
CA GLU A 22 -3.77 -2.16 9.41
C GLU A 22 -2.39 -2.26 8.74
N ALA A 23 -2.10 -1.27 7.90
CA ALA A 23 -0.81 -1.08 7.29
C ALA A 23 -0.44 0.41 7.21
N GLN A 24 0.85 0.71 7.34
CA GLN A 24 1.43 2.02 7.05
C GLN A 24 2.48 1.86 5.95
N VAL A 25 2.22 2.49 4.81
CA VAL A 25 3.17 2.58 3.70
C VAL A 25 3.92 3.89 3.85
N PHE A 26 5.17 3.83 4.29
CA PHE A 26 6.01 5.01 4.49
C PHE A 26 6.60 5.45 3.16
N LEU A 27 6.46 6.75 2.88
CA LEU A 27 7.01 7.44 1.72
C LEU A 27 8.11 8.41 2.20
N GLU A 28 8.67 9.21 1.29
CA GLU A 28 9.70 10.21 1.64
C GLU A 28 9.17 11.32 2.54
N GLU A 29 7.97 11.82 2.28
CA GLU A 29 7.40 13.01 2.94
C GLU A 29 6.32 12.68 3.97
N GLY A 30 5.90 11.42 4.05
CA GLY A 30 4.78 11.00 4.89
C GLY A 30 4.49 9.50 4.85
N PHE A 31 3.23 9.15 5.03
CA PHE A 31 2.77 7.77 4.93
C PHE A 31 1.33 7.72 4.42
N LEU A 32 1.02 6.62 3.75
CA LEU A 32 -0.34 6.18 3.50
C LEU A 32 -0.74 5.18 4.58
N TYR A 33 -1.73 5.54 5.39
CA TYR A 33 -2.34 4.66 6.38
C TYR A 33 -3.50 3.91 5.75
N LEU A 34 -3.56 2.60 6.01
CA LEU A 34 -4.59 1.70 5.50
C LEU A 34 -5.15 0.91 6.67
N ARG A 35 -6.48 0.87 6.77
CA ARG A 35 -7.19 0.02 7.72
C ARG A 35 -8.33 -0.70 7.03
N ALA A 36 -8.35 -2.01 7.16
CA ALA A 36 -9.47 -2.83 6.72
C ALA A 36 -9.92 -3.71 7.89
N ASP A 37 -11.17 -3.55 8.29
CA ASP A 37 -11.85 -4.46 9.20
C ASP A 37 -13.01 -5.16 8.49
N GLY A 38 -13.80 -5.95 9.22
CA GLY A 38 -14.90 -6.73 8.66
C GLY A 38 -16.03 -5.88 8.06
N PHE A 39 -16.05 -4.57 8.32
CA PHE A 39 -17.16 -3.68 7.96
C PHE A 39 -16.73 -2.54 7.03
N ALA A 40 -15.49 -2.05 7.16
CA ALA A 40 -15.04 -0.87 6.44
C ALA A 40 -13.58 -0.97 5.96
N ARG A 41 -13.31 -0.22 4.89
CA ARG A 41 -11.95 0.07 4.42
C ARG A 41 -11.72 1.56 4.47
N PHE A 42 -10.59 1.92 5.04
CA PHE A 42 -10.17 3.30 5.24
C PHE A 42 -8.75 3.47 4.74
N ALA A 43 -8.51 4.52 3.97
CA ALA A 43 -7.19 4.95 3.53
C ALA A 43 -7.06 6.43 3.89
N GLN A 44 -5.90 6.83 4.39
CA GLN A 44 -5.63 8.23 4.73
C GLN A 44 -4.18 8.58 4.50
N GLY A 45 -3.94 9.76 3.95
CA GLY A 45 -2.61 10.34 3.83
C GLY A 45 -2.11 10.38 2.40
N GLU A 46 -0.80 10.27 2.23
CA GLU A 46 -0.14 10.57 0.96
C GLU A 46 -0.56 9.58 -0.15
N GLY A 47 -1.14 10.10 -1.24
CA GLY A 47 -1.59 9.34 -2.40
C GLY A 47 -2.92 8.60 -2.24
N GLU A 48 -3.66 8.85 -1.15
CA GLU A 48 -5.02 8.36 -0.95
C GLU A 48 -5.94 8.75 -2.13
N GLU A 49 -5.81 9.98 -2.63
CA GLU A 49 -6.64 10.52 -3.70
C GLU A 49 -6.49 9.79 -5.04
N ALA A 50 -5.34 9.14 -5.26
CA ALA A 50 -5.08 8.31 -6.43
C ALA A 50 -5.56 6.87 -6.24
N LEU A 51 -5.91 6.47 -5.02
CA LEU A 51 -6.32 5.12 -4.68
C LEU A 51 -7.78 4.88 -5.14
N ALA A 52 -8.00 3.75 -5.79
CA ALA A 52 -9.32 3.19 -6.04
C ALA A 52 -9.69 2.12 -5.00
N GLY A 53 -8.70 1.49 -4.38
CA GLY A 53 -8.90 0.53 -3.30
C GLY A 53 -7.60 -0.16 -2.89
N PHE A 54 -7.68 -1.05 -1.90
CA PHE A 54 -6.55 -1.85 -1.44
C PHE A 54 -7.00 -3.18 -0.83
N ALA A 55 -6.05 -4.09 -0.66
CA ALA A 55 -6.20 -5.31 0.12
C ALA A 55 -4.99 -5.49 1.07
N LEU A 56 -5.28 -5.91 2.31
CA LEU A 56 -4.23 -6.33 3.25
C LEU A 56 -3.94 -7.81 3.02
N LEU A 57 -2.68 -8.12 2.74
CA LEU A 57 -2.22 -9.47 2.42
C LEU A 57 -1.37 -10.01 3.56
N LYS A 58 -1.21 -11.34 3.61
CA LYS A 58 -0.20 -11.94 4.49
C LYS A 58 1.19 -11.42 4.11
N GLY A 59 1.75 -10.60 5.01
CA GLY A 59 3.07 -9.98 4.85
C GLY A 59 3.13 -8.87 3.81
N GLY A 60 2.02 -8.24 3.45
CA GLY A 60 2.03 -7.17 2.44
C GLY A 60 0.71 -6.42 2.27
N VAL A 61 0.68 -5.57 1.26
CA VAL A 61 -0.52 -4.87 0.79
C VAL A 61 -0.57 -4.89 -0.73
N GLU A 62 -1.78 -4.87 -1.28
CA GLU A 62 -2.05 -4.56 -2.68
C GLU A 62 -2.80 -3.23 -2.75
N LEU A 63 -2.32 -2.31 -3.58
CA LEU A 63 -2.90 -0.99 -3.83
C LEU A 63 -3.40 -0.95 -5.26
N ARG A 64 -4.66 -0.60 -5.45
CA ARG A 64 -5.26 -0.38 -6.77
C ARG A 64 -5.48 1.11 -6.97
N PHE A 65 -5.00 1.63 -8.09
CA PHE A 65 -5.06 3.04 -8.43
C PHE A 65 -6.20 3.35 -9.40
N ARG A 66 -6.61 4.61 -9.46
CA ARG A 66 -7.73 5.07 -10.30
C ARG A 66 -7.44 5.00 -11.80
N ASP A 67 -6.17 5.01 -12.18
CA ASP A 67 -5.73 4.76 -13.56
C ASP A 67 -5.79 3.28 -13.97
N GLY A 68 -6.22 2.39 -13.05
CA GLY A 68 -6.34 0.95 -13.27
C GLY A 68 -5.07 0.16 -12.94
N SER A 69 -3.95 0.82 -12.70
CA SER A 69 -2.70 0.17 -12.30
C SER A 69 -2.72 -0.35 -10.87
N THR A 70 -1.88 -1.34 -10.58
CA THR A 70 -1.80 -2.00 -9.28
C THR A 70 -0.36 -2.08 -8.79
N LEU A 71 -0.16 -1.88 -7.49
CA LEU A 71 1.11 -2.04 -6.79
C LEU A 71 0.94 -3.07 -5.67
N GLN A 72 1.74 -4.14 -5.71
CA GLN A 72 1.89 -5.04 -4.57
C GLN A 72 3.18 -4.74 -3.82
N LEU A 73 3.06 -4.51 -2.51
CA LEU A 73 4.18 -4.34 -1.58
C LEU A 73 4.22 -5.54 -0.63
N ARG A 74 5.31 -6.32 -0.64
CA ARG A 74 5.40 -7.52 0.21
C ARG A 74 6.77 -7.67 0.85
N TYR A 75 6.80 -8.18 2.07
CA TYR A 75 8.01 -8.67 2.69
C TYR A 75 8.34 -10.08 2.20
N ARG A 76 9.50 -10.22 1.57
CA ARG A 76 10.09 -11.52 1.19
C ARG A 76 11.53 -11.57 1.68
N LEU A 77 11.83 -12.58 2.50
CA LEU A 77 13.18 -12.77 3.08
C LEU A 77 13.73 -11.51 3.76
N GLY A 78 12.88 -10.81 4.53
CA GLY A 78 13.25 -9.58 5.24
C GLY A 78 13.40 -8.33 4.36
N ARG A 79 13.18 -8.43 3.05
CA ARG A 79 13.25 -7.29 2.11
C ARG A 79 11.87 -6.91 1.63
N LEU A 80 11.63 -5.61 1.51
CA LEU A 80 10.43 -5.08 0.87
C LEU A 80 10.59 -5.20 -0.66
N GLN A 81 9.60 -5.80 -1.30
CA GLN A 81 9.52 -5.92 -2.76
C GLN A 81 8.30 -5.17 -3.27
N ALA A 82 8.46 -4.49 -4.40
CA ALA A 82 7.40 -3.84 -5.15
C ALA A 82 7.17 -4.58 -6.46
N HIS A 83 5.92 -4.88 -6.79
CA HIS A 83 5.51 -5.46 -8.07
C HIS A 83 4.41 -4.60 -8.68
N PHE A 84 4.52 -4.31 -9.97
CA PHE A 84 3.64 -3.41 -10.72
C PHE A 84 2.91 -4.21 -11.80
N SER A 85 1.62 -3.95 -11.98
CA SER A 85 0.77 -4.53 -13.03
C SER A 85 -0.27 -3.54 -13.51
#